data_AF-A0A8C8E6U3-F1
#
_entry.id   AF-A0A8C8E6U3-F1
#
_cell.length_a   1.000
_cell.length_b   1.000
_cell.length_c   1.000
_cell.angle_alpha   90.00
_cell.angle_beta   90.00
_cell.angle_gamma   90.00
#
_symmetry.space_group_name_H-M   'P 1'
#
loop_
_entity.id
_entity.type
_entity.pdbx_description
1 polymer ?
#
loop_
_entity_poly.entity_id
_entity_poly.type
_entity_poly.pdbx_seq_one_letter_code
_entity_poly.pdbx_strand_id
1 'polypeptide(L)'
;ASDLRTANGTRVCAQLYADNSPYYDQCCAGAVLVVEPGADVPYMPREWAARVSSLVVGTRCDLTVWSRAGKKGKSRTFAAGAVPRLQEVRRGLFGDWDNAIRGYYCKCK
;
A
#
# COMPACT_ATOMS: atom_id res chain seq x y z
N ALA A 1 -11.39 14.97 -2.94
CA ALA A 1 -10.35 13.93 -3.10
C ALA A 1 -10.31 13.54 -4.57
N SER A 2 -9.12 13.57 -5.18
CA SER A 2 -8.92 13.34 -6.62
C SER A 2 -8.54 11.89 -6.90
N ASP A 3 -8.91 11.37 -8.08
CA ASP A 3 -8.51 10.01 -8.49
C ASP A 3 -6.99 9.93 -8.66
N LEU A 4 -6.37 8.86 -8.13
CA LEU A 4 -4.99 8.52 -8.48
C LEU A 4 -4.97 8.04 -9.94
N ARG A 5 -4.15 8.70 -10.75
CA ARG A 5 -3.96 8.36 -12.16
C ARG A 5 -2.48 8.30 -12.48
N THR A 6 -2.10 7.42 -13.39
CA THR A 6 -0.77 7.44 -14.00
C THR A 6 -0.61 8.69 -14.87
N ALA A 7 0.61 9.02 -15.28
CA ALA A 7 0.87 10.12 -16.23
C ALA A 7 0.09 9.97 -17.54
N ASN A 8 -0.27 8.73 -17.91
CA ASN A 8 -1.04 8.39 -19.10
C ASN A 8 -2.57 8.38 -18.86
N GLY A 9 -3.03 8.81 -17.68
CA GLY A 9 -4.45 8.94 -17.34
C GLY A 9 -5.15 7.66 -16.88
N THR A 10 -4.44 6.52 -16.79
CA THR A 10 -5.01 5.25 -16.33
C THR A 10 -5.34 5.32 -14.84
N ARG A 11 -6.52 4.83 -14.44
CA ARG A 11 -6.94 4.78 -13.03
C ARG A 11 -6.01 3.84 -12.25
N VAL A 12 -5.45 4.34 -11.16
CA VAL A 12 -4.59 3.59 -10.24
C VAL A 12 -5.39 3.27 -8.98
N CYS A 13 -5.26 2.04 -8.48
CA CYS A 13 -5.93 1.63 -7.26
C CYS A 13 -5.16 2.06 -6.01
N ALA A 14 -3.84 1.83 -6.01
CA ALA A 14 -2.95 2.31 -4.97
C ALA A 14 -1.52 2.51 -5.51
N GLN A 15 -0.73 3.29 -4.81
CA GLN A 15 0.71 3.37 -4.99
C GLN A 15 1.37 2.98 -3.66
N LEU A 16 2.29 2.02 -3.71
CA LEU A 16 3.08 1.58 -2.57
C LEU A 16 4.50 2.12 -2.71
N TYR A 17 5.04 2.66 -1.63
CA TYR A 17 6.33 3.35 -1.65
C TYR A 17 7.31 2.63 -0.72
N ALA A 18 8.55 2.51 -1.17
CA ALA A 18 9.62 1.90 -0.38
C ALA A 18 10.03 2.78 0.80
N ASP A 19 9.90 4.10 0.66
CA ASP A 19 10.32 5.06 1.67
C ASP A 19 9.11 5.83 2.25
N ASN A 20 9.21 6.17 3.52
CA ASN A 20 8.27 7.06 4.20
C ASN A 20 8.91 8.45 4.32
N SER A 21 8.11 9.45 4.68
CA SER A 21 8.64 10.78 5.01
C SER A 21 8.34 11.12 6.47
N PRO A 22 9.27 11.76 7.20
CA PRO A 22 8.96 12.36 8.50
C PRO A 22 7.97 13.53 8.37
N TYR A 23 7.86 14.14 7.18
CA TYR A 23 6.97 15.25 6.89
C TYR A 23 5.70 14.75 6.18
N TYR A 24 4.53 14.95 6.78
CA TYR A 24 3.24 14.44 6.28
C TYR A 24 2.85 14.99 4.90
N ASP A 25 3.28 16.21 4.59
CA ASP A 25 3.09 16.91 3.31
C ASP A 25 4.02 16.41 2.20
N GLN A 26 5.07 15.66 2.56
CA GLN A 26 6.01 15.05 1.63
C GLN A 26 5.71 13.57 1.38
N CYS A 27 4.50 13.11 1.74
CA CYS A 27 4.05 11.82 1.25
C CYS A 27 3.95 11.86 -0.29
N CYS A 28 4.55 10.94 -1.01
CA CYS A 28 5.32 9.78 -0.59
C CYS A 28 6.50 9.64 -1.55
N ALA A 29 7.60 9.00 -1.13
CA ALA A 29 8.88 9.11 -1.83
C ALA A 29 9.53 7.74 -2.09
N GLY A 30 10.62 7.78 -2.86
CA GLY A 30 11.41 6.60 -3.19
C GLY A 30 10.86 5.80 -4.36
N ALA A 31 11.23 4.52 -4.40
CA ALA A 31 10.70 3.59 -5.39
C ALA A 31 9.19 3.44 -5.21
N VAL A 32 8.45 3.31 -6.33
CA VAL A 32 6.99 3.21 -6.37
C VAL A 32 6.56 1.92 -7.05
N LEU A 33 5.68 1.16 -6.40
CA LEU A 33 4.92 0.08 -6.99
C LEU A 33 3.49 0.56 -7.26
N VAL A 34 3.15 0.67 -8.54
CA VAL A 34 1.80 1.02 -8.96
C VAL A 34 0.91 -0.23 -8.90
N VAL A 35 -0.22 -0.11 -8.21
CA VAL A 35 -1.20 -1.18 -8.06
C VAL A 35 -2.42 -0.86 -8.93
N GLU A 36 -2.68 -1.73 -9.89
CA GLU A 36 -3.81 -1.59 -10.79
C GLU A 36 -5.15 -1.94 -10.10
N PRO A 37 -6.28 -1.38 -10.55
CA PRO A 37 -7.61 -1.79 -10.11
C PRO A 37 -7.84 -3.29 -10.32
N GLY A 38 -8.27 -4.00 -9.28
CA GLY A 38 -8.52 -5.44 -9.33
C GLY A 38 -7.26 -6.30 -9.16
N ALA A 39 -6.07 -5.70 -9.05
CA ALA A 39 -4.84 -6.45 -8.88
C ALA A 39 -4.89 -7.33 -7.62
N ASP A 40 -4.64 -8.62 -7.81
CA ASP A 40 -4.61 -9.63 -6.76
C ASP A 40 -3.24 -10.32 -6.75
N VAL A 41 -2.40 -9.92 -5.80
CA VAL A 41 -1.01 -10.36 -5.68
C VAL A 41 -0.81 -11.05 -4.34
N PRO A 42 -1.14 -12.36 -4.25
CA PRO A 42 -0.91 -13.14 -3.04
C PRO A 42 0.58 -13.29 -2.70
N TYR A 43 1.46 -13.22 -3.70
CA TYR A 43 2.92 -13.33 -3.56
C TYR A 43 3.57 -12.10 -4.17
N MET A 44 4.00 -11.14 -3.33
CA MET A 44 4.71 -9.97 -3.83
C MET A 44 6.06 -10.33 -4.45
N PRO A 45 6.50 -9.59 -5.48
CA PRO A 45 7.87 -9.67 -5.98
C PRO A 45 8.89 -9.48 -4.86
N ARG A 46 10.03 -10.19 -4.95
CA ARG A 46 11.01 -10.26 -3.86
C ARG A 46 11.59 -8.90 -3.51
N GLU A 47 11.76 -8.03 -4.50
CA GLU A 47 12.27 -6.67 -4.35
C GLU A 47 11.34 -5.74 -3.56
N TRP A 48 10.06 -6.11 -3.45
CA TRP A 48 9.01 -5.33 -2.80
C TRP A 48 8.51 -5.95 -1.50
N ALA A 49 8.55 -7.28 -1.38
CA ALA A 49 8.08 -7.99 -0.20
C ALA A 49 8.85 -7.49 1.05
N ALA A 50 8.10 -7.05 2.07
CA ALA A 50 8.64 -6.48 3.30
C ALA A 50 9.48 -5.20 3.10
N ARG A 51 9.15 -4.37 2.10
CA ARG A 51 9.83 -3.09 1.83
C ARG A 51 8.92 -1.85 1.91
N VAL A 52 7.61 -2.04 1.81
CA VAL A 52 6.67 -0.91 1.75
C VAL A 52 6.58 -0.22 3.10
N SER A 53 6.79 1.10 3.12
CA SER A 53 6.79 1.92 4.34
C SER A 53 5.77 3.08 4.30
N SER A 54 5.27 3.43 3.11
CA SER A 54 4.15 4.35 2.93
C SER A 54 3.28 3.95 1.73
N LEU A 55 2.02 4.40 1.69
CA LEU A 55 1.11 4.09 0.60
C LEU A 55 0.06 5.18 0.36
N VAL A 56 -0.49 5.22 -0.84
CA VAL A 56 -1.68 6.02 -1.17
C VAL A 56 -2.70 5.13 -1.84
N VAL A 57 -3.94 5.17 -1.37
CA VAL A 57 -5.07 4.46 -1.99
C VAL A 57 -5.94 5.47 -2.73
N GLY A 58 -6.29 5.13 -3.97
CA GLY A 58 -7.12 5.95 -4.83
C GLY A 58 -8.55 6.08 -4.32
N THR A 59 -9.24 7.12 -4.77
CA THR A 59 -10.66 7.32 -4.47
C THR A 59 -11.52 6.16 -4.95
N ARG A 60 -12.51 5.80 -4.10
CA ARG A 60 -13.40 4.66 -4.30
C ARG A 60 -12.67 3.31 -4.46
N CYS A 61 -11.45 3.21 -3.92
CA CYS A 61 -10.71 1.96 -3.86
C CYS A 61 -10.37 1.61 -2.41
N ASP A 62 -10.27 0.31 -2.16
CA ASP A 62 -9.83 -0.28 -0.90
C ASP A 62 -8.65 -1.21 -1.20
N LEU A 63 -7.54 -1.02 -0.48
CA LEU A 63 -6.36 -1.89 -0.58
C LEU A 63 -6.29 -2.79 0.64
N THR A 64 -6.45 -4.09 0.44
CA THR A 64 -6.22 -5.10 1.49
C THR A 64 -4.81 -5.64 1.37
N VAL A 65 -4.09 -5.71 2.48
CA VAL A 65 -2.71 -6.20 2.56
C VAL A 65 -2.59 -7.32 3.58
N TRP A 66 -1.59 -8.18 3.39
CA TRP A 66 -1.28 -9.31 4.27
C TRP A 66 0.18 -9.31 4.69
N SER A 67 0.42 -9.72 5.94
CA SER A 67 1.77 -9.74 6.54
C SER A 67 2.59 -10.98 6.18
N ARG A 68 1.97 -12.00 5.58
CA ARG A 68 2.64 -13.20 5.08
C ARG A 68 2.17 -13.50 3.65
N ALA A 69 3.09 -14.03 2.84
CA ALA A 69 2.82 -14.43 1.47
C ALA A 69 1.71 -15.50 1.40
N GLY A 70 1.01 -15.54 0.27
CA GLY A 70 -0.17 -16.38 0.05
C GLY A 70 -1.42 -15.88 0.77
N LYS A 71 -1.53 -14.56 1.02
CA LYS A 71 -2.63 -13.93 1.79
C LYS A 71 -2.81 -14.49 3.21
N LYS A 72 -1.70 -14.73 3.90
CA LYS A 72 -1.67 -15.32 5.25
C LYS A 72 -1.28 -14.29 6.32
N GLY A 73 -1.38 -14.68 7.58
CA GLY A 73 -0.95 -13.86 8.71
C GLY A 73 -1.98 -12.80 9.08
N LYS A 74 -1.51 -11.61 9.49
CA LYS A 74 -2.40 -10.48 9.79
C LYS A 74 -2.78 -9.79 8.48
N SER A 75 -4.01 -9.31 8.40
CA SER A 75 -4.49 -8.49 7.30
C SER A 75 -4.92 -7.11 7.77
N ARG A 76 -4.89 -6.14 6.86
CA ARG A 76 -5.45 -4.80 7.08
C ARG A 76 -5.99 -4.27 5.76
N THR A 77 -7.09 -3.53 5.83
CA THR A 77 -7.64 -2.82 4.68
C THR A 77 -7.44 -1.32 4.88
N PHE A 78 -6.87 -0.67 3.88
CA PHE A 78 -6.71 0.77 3.80
C PHE A 78 -7.75 1.32 2.82
N ALA A 79 -8.56 2.27 3.31
CA ALA A 79 -9.48 3.03 2.48
C ALA A 79 -8.73 4.13 1.72
N ALA A 80 -9.43 4.79 0.78
CA ALA A 80 -8.92 5.93 0.02
C ALA A 80 -8.24 6.98 0.92
N GLY A 81 -7.04 7.41 0.51
CA GLY A 81 -6.22 8.38 1.25
C GLY A 81 -4.75 8.02 1.27
N ALA A 82 -3.93 8.96 1.76
CA ALA A 82 -2.50 8.74 1.96
C ALA A 82 -2.23 8.20 3.38
N VAL A 83 -1.33 7.24 3.46
CA VAL A 83 -0.77 6.70 4.70
C VAL A 83 0.74 6.90 4.64
N PRO A 84 1.22 8.06 5.12
CA PRO A 84 2.62 8.46 4.96
C PRO A 84 3.59 7.63 5.76
N ARG A 85 3.13 6.95 6.82
CA ARG A 85 3.99 6.21 7.74
C ARG A 85 3.29 4.96 8.21
N LEU A 86 3.68 3.81 7.65
CA LEU A 86 3.17 2.53 8.10
C LEU A 86 3.67 2.14 9.49
N GLN A 87 4.73 2.78 10.01
CA GLN A 87 5.18 2.62 11.40
C GLN A 87 4.11 3.03 12.42
N GLU A 88 3.24 3.98 12.06
CA GLU A 88 2.17 4.47 12.94
C GLU A 88 0.95 3.54 12.92
N VAL A 89 0.94 2.58 11.99
CA VAL A 89 -0.19 1.68 11.77
C VAL A 89 0.10 0.36 12.48
N ARG A 90 -0.52 0.16 13.66
CA ARG A 90 -0.31 -1.06 14.47
C ARG A 90 -0.72 -2.35 13.74
N ARG A 91 0.07 -3.41 13.91
CA ARG A 91 -0.17 -4.78 13.38
C ARG A 91 -0.40 -5.81 14.49
N GLY A 92 -1.05 -5.39 15.57
CA GLY A 92 -1.29 -6.20 16.77
C GLY A 92 -0.55 -5.63 17.98
N LEU A 93 -0.24 -6.48 18.96
CA LEU A 93 0.42 -6.05 20.20
C LEU A 93 1.89 -5.68 20.01
N PHE A 94 2.59 -6.42 19.14
CA PHE A 94 4.02 -6.25 18.86
C PHE A 94 4.22 -5.95 17.37
N GLY A 95 4.49 -4.68 17.06
CA GLY A 95 4.86 -4.20 15.73
C GLY A 95 3.76 -3.49 14.95
N ASP A 96 4.17 -2.95 13.82
CA ASP A 96 3.39 -2.12 12.92
C ASP A 96 3.45 -2.68 11.48
N TRP A 97 2.88 -1.95 10.54
CA TRP A 97 2.79 -2.34 9.14
C TRP A 97 4.00 -1.92 8.30
N ASP A 98 4.97 -1.21 8.88
CA ASP A 98 6.20 -0.84 8.20
C ASP A 98 6.98 -2.08 7.80
N ASN A 99 7.42 -2.14 6.54
CA ASN A 99 8.19 -3.26 6.01
C ASN A 99 7.52 -4.63 6.27
N ALA A 100 6.20 -4.68 6.40
CA ALA A 100 5.48 -5.89 6.79
C ALA A 100 4.63 -6.50 5.66
N ILE A 101 4.32 -5.72 4.63
CA ILE A 101 3.42 -6.13 3.54
C ILE A 101 4.12 -7.17 2.65
N ARG A 102 3.45 -8.31 2.43
CA ARG A 102 3.96 -9.44 1.62
C ARG A 102 2.95 -9.97 0.58
N GLY A 103 1.76 -9.40 0.57
CA GLY A 103 0.73 -9.66 -0.43
C GLY A 103 -0.35 -8.58 -0.33
N TYR A 104 -1.06 -8.34 -1.44
CA TYR A 104 -2.11 -7.34 -1.51
C TYR A 104 -3.20 -7.70 -2.50
N TYR A 105 -4.36 -7.06 -2.32
CA TYR A 105 -5.50 -7.13 -3.21
C TYR A 105 -6.16 -5.76 -3.21
N CYS A 106 -6.39 -5.23 -4.41
CA CYS A 106 -6.93 -3.88 -4.55
C CYS A 106 -8.29 -3.92 -5.25
N LYS A 107 -9.32 -3.40 -4.58
CA LYS A 107 -10.70 -3.41 -5.07
C LYS A 107 -11.15 -1.97 -5.29
N CYS A 108 -11.45 -1.61 -6.52
CA CYS A 108 -12.09 -0.33 -6.84
C CYS A 108 -13.58 -0.52 -7.15
N LYS A 109 -14.37 0.48 -6.78
CA LYS A 109 -15.78 0.63 -7.12
C LYS A 109 -15.97 1.69 -8.20
#